data_AF-A0A4Z0NZB2-F1
#
_entry.id   AF-A0A4Z0NZB2-F1
#
_cell.length_a   1.000
_cell.length_b   1.000
_cell.length_c   1.000
_cell.angle_alpha   90.00
_cell.angle_beta   90.00
_cell.angle_gamma   90.00
#
_symmetry.space_group_name_H-M   'P 1'
#
loop_
_entity.id
_entity.type
_entity.pdbx_description
1 polymer ?
#
loop_
_entity_poly.entity_id
_entity_poly.type
_entity_poly.pdbx_seq_one_letter_code
_entity_poly.pdbx_strand_id
1 'polypeptide(L)'
;MANKSPIPFLLAARLLDAGAEPLVFEFQSDLFNDYPAHVSISRLGWQAMGPSQAISYVVDRYLLEHPEEGERVGREVVTACVHQALGLPL
;
A
#
# COMPACT_ATOMS: atom_id res chain seq x y z
N MET A 1 -6.75 -17.78 15.66
CA MET A 1 -5.34 -17.50 15.34
C MET A 1 -5.27 -17.27 13.85
N ALA A 2 -5.01 -16.03 13.42
CA ALA A 2 -4.86 -15.73 12.00
C ALA A 2 -3.61 -16.47 11.48
N ASN A 3 -3.79 -17.27 10.43
CA ASN A 3 -2.74 -18.04 9.80
C ASN A 3 -1.80 -17.05 9.10
N LYS A 4 -0.68 -16.69 9.75
CA LYS A 4 0.32 -15.80 9.14
C LYS A 4 0.96 -16.54 7.98
N SER A 5 0.66 -16.09 6.77
CA SER A 5 1.23 -16.66 5.54
C SER A 5 2.75 -16.69 5.65
N PRO A 6 3.44 -17.84 5.43
CA PRO A 6 4.89 -17.97 5.54
C PRO A 6 5.65 -17.30 4.38
N ILE A 7 4.99 -16.37 3.69
CA ILE A 7 5.41 -15.86 2.40
C ILE A 7 6.13 -14.52 2.63
N PRO A 8 7.41 -14.38 2.23
CA PRO A 8 8.24 -13.23 2.58
C PRO A 8 7.99 -12.01 1.69
N PHE A 9 6.91 -11.98 0.90
CA PHE A 9 6.62 -10.88 -0.02
C PHE A 9 5.24 -10.27 0.22
N LEU A 10 5.16 -8.95 0.13
CA LEU A 10 3.93 -8.24 -0.16
C LEU A 10 3.62 -8.57 -1.61
N LEU A 11 2.42 -9.09 -1.86
CA LEU A 11 2.07 -9.62 -3.16
C LEU A 11 1.73 -8.50 -4.15
N ALA A 12 0.99 -7.50 -3.68
CA ALA A 12 0.58 -6.37 -4.48
C ALA A 12 0.07 -5.21 -3.61
N ALA A 13 0.07 -4.02 -4.21
CA ALA A 13 -0.86 -2.97 -3.86
C ALA A 13 -1.76 -2.68 -5.08
N ARG A 14 -2.99 -2.22 -4.84
CA ARG A 14 -3.95 -1.85 -5.89
C ARG A 14 -4.66 -0.56 -5.52
N LEU A 15 -4.79 0.35 -6.46
CA LEU A 15 -5.71 1.48 -6.34
C LEU A 15 -7.11 1.00 -6.74
N LEU A 16 -8.06 1.00 -5.81
CA LEU A 16 -9.38 0.41 -6.04
C LEU A 16 -10.19 1.16 -7.11
N ASP A 17 -10.19 2.49 -7.01
CA ASP A 17 -10.83 3.37 -7.99
C ASP A 17 -10.06 4.69 -8.05
N ALA A 18 -9.43 4.97 -9.20
CA ALA A 18 -8.73 6.23 -9.44
C ALA A 18 -9.68 7.43 -9.56
N GLY A 19 -11.00 7.17 -9.68
CA GLY A 19 -12.13 8.08 -9.69
C GLY A 19 -12.65 8.47 -8.29
N ALA A 20 -12.44 7.65 -7.26
CA ALA A 20 -13.08 7.79 -5.96
C ALA A 20 -12.56 8.96 -5.10
N GLU A 21 -13.36 9.35 -4.10
CA GLU A 21 -12.97 10.21 -2.96
C GLU A 21 -13.36 9.50 -1.66
N PRO A 22 -12.40 9.12 -0.79
CA PRO A 22 -10.94 9.23 -0.97
C PRO A 22 -10.38 8.21 -1.99
N LEU A 23 -9.12 8.37 -2.39
CA LEU A 23 -8.36 7.33 -3.07
C LEU A 23 -8.01 6.23 -2.07
N VAL A 24 -8.28 4.97 -2.41
CA VAL A 24 -8.06 3.82 -1.51
C VAL A 24 -7.06 2.85 -2.13
N PHE A 25 -5.98 2.60 -1.41
CA PHE A 25 -4.95 1.62 -1.73
C PHE A 25 -5.22 0.35 -0.92
N GLU A 26 -5.43 -0.76 -1.62
CA GLU A 26 -5.53 -2.09 -1.05
C GLU A 26 -4.16 -2.79 -1.11
N PHE A 27 -3.69 -3.30 0.02
CA PHE A 27 -2.44 -4.04 0.15
C PHE A 27 -2.75 -5.51 0.42
N GLN A 28 -2.17 -6.39 -0.40
CA GLN A 28 -2.29 -7.84 -0.28
C GLN A 28 -1.03 -8.42 0.36
N SER A 29 -1.13 -8.86 1.61
CA SER A 29 -0.03 -9.44 2.40
C SER A 29 0.07 -10.96 2.31
N ASP A 30 -1.00 -11.65 1.86
CA ASP A 30 -1.05 -13.11 1.71
C ASP A 30 -1.68 -13.57 0.39
N LEU A 31 -1.44 -14.83 0.00
CA LEU A 31 -1.88 -15.38 -1.29
C LEU A 31 -3.40 -15.43 -1.45
N PHE A 32 -4.13 -15.50 -0.34
CA PHE A 32 -5.59 -15.67 -0.35
C PHE A 32 -6.32 -14.32 -0.29
N ASN A 33 -5.60 -13.24 0.03
CA ASN A 33 -6.12 -11.91 0.29
C ASN A 33 -7.28 -11.95 1.30
N ASP A 34 -7.15 -12.76 2.34
CA ASP A 34 -8.23 -12.96 3.32
C ASP A 34 -8.47 -11.69 4.15
N TYR A 35 -7.41 -10.90 4.36
CA TYR A 35 -7.44 -9.67 5.16
C TYR A 35 -6.60 -8.56 4.50
N PRO A 36 -7.07 -7.96 3.40
CA PRO A 36 -6.39 -6.83 2.79
C PRO A 36 -6.33 -5.65 3.75
N ALA A 37 -5.21 -4.94 3.73
CA ALA A 37 -5.08 -3.66 4.42
C ALA A 37 -5.46 -2.52 3.48
N HIS A 38 -6.16 -1.51 3.99
CA HIS A 38 -6.61 -0.36 3.21
C HIS A 38 -6.03 0.94 3.74
N VAL A 39 -5.30 1.65 2.89
CA VAL A 39 -4.83 3.00 3.17
C VAL A 39 -5.58 3.99 2.29
N SER A 40 -6.22 4.97 2.91
CA SER A 40 -6.94 6.02 2.20
C SER A 40 -6.23 7.36 2.26
N ILE A 41 -6.30 8.11 1.16
CA ILE A 41 -5.83 9.50 1.06
C ILE A 41 -6.87 10.31 0.28
N SER A 42 -7.27 11.48 0.79
CA SER A 42 -8.20 12.35 0.06
C SER A 42 -7.56 12.84 -1.24
N ARG A 43 -8.36 13.08 -2.29
CA ARG A 43 -7.80 13.62 -3.54
C ARG A 43 -7.19 15.00 -3.34
N LEU A 44 -7.79 15.81 -2.47
CA LEU A 44 -7.22 17.10 -2.10
C LEU A 44 -5.85 16.93 -1.46
N GLY A 45 -5.70 15.98 -0.55
CA GLY A 45 -4.41 15.64 0.07
C GLY A 45 -3.39 15.15 -0.95
N TRP A 46 -3.80 14.27 -1.86
CA TRP A 46 -2.97 13.77 -2.96
C TRP A 46 -2.44 14.91 -3.84
N GLN A 47 -3.32 15.84 -4.24
CA GLN A 47 -2.97 16.98 -5.08
C GLN A 47 -2.08 17.99 -4.34
N ALA A 48 -2.32 18.22 -3.04
CA ALA A 48 -1.56 19.18 -2.25
C ALA A 48 -0.11 18.74 -1.97
N MET A 49 0.13 17.44 -1.79
CA MET A 49 1.46 16.88 -1.52
C MET A 49 2.30 16.67 -2.78
N GLY A 50 1.64 16.45 -3.92
CA GLY A 50 2.28 16.01 -5.15
C GLY A 50 2.65 14.50 -5.10
N PRO A 51 2.96 13.90 -6.27
CA PRO A 51 2.98 12.44 -6.41
C PRO A 51 3.95 11.72 -5.46
N SER A 52 5.21 12.16 -5.36
CA SER A 52 6.23 11.48 -4.55
C SER A 52 5.94 11.53 -3.05
N GLN A 53 5.42 12.66 -2.55
CA GLN A 53 5.05 12.81 -1.14
C GLN A 53 3.76 12.04 -0.82
N ALA A 54 2.79 12.03 -1.74
CA ALA A 54 1.57 11.25 -1.59
C ALA A 54 1.85 9.74 -1.56
N ILE A 55 2.75 9.25 -2.42
CA ILE A 55 3.24 7.86 -2.36
C ILE A 55 3.91 7.59 -1.01
N SER A 56 4.83 8.47 -0.57
CA SER A 56 5.52 8.29 0.72
C SER A 56 4.52 8.24 1.88
N TYR A 57 3.51 9.11 1.88
CA TYR A 57 2.44 9.09 2.87
C TYR A 57 1.71 7.74 2.90
N VAL A 58 1.32 7.20 1.73
CA VAL A 58 0.61 5.92 1.66
C VAL A 58 1.47 4.79 2.21
N VAL A 59 2.76 4.76 1.87
CA VAL A 59 3.72 3.76 2.36
C VAL A 59 3.93 3.90 3.86
N ASP A 60 4.16 5.13 4.35
CA ASP A 60 4.35 5.43 5.77
C ASP A 60 3.12 5.04 6.59
N ARG A 61 1.93 5.33 6.06
CA ARG A 61 0.67 5.00 6.72
C ARG A 61 0.47 3.49 6.81
N TYR A 62 0.74 2.76 5.72
CA TYR A 62 0.69 1.30 5.72
C TYR A 62 1.64 0.69 6.76
N LEU A 63 2.90 1.11 6.78
CA LEU A 63 3.91 0.59 7.70
C LEU A 63 3.68 1.01 9.16
N LEU A 64 3.00 2.14 9.39
CA LEU A 64 2.58 2.55 10.73
C LEU A 64 1.48 1.62 11.28
N GLU A 65 0.55 1.21 10.42
CA GLU A 65 -0.57 0.31 10.79
C GLU A 65 -0.14 -1.17 10.82
N HIS A 66 0.87 -1.53 10.03
CA HIS A 66 1.41 -2.88 9.90
C HIS A 66 2.95 -2.89 10.08
N PRO A 67 3.46 -2.58 11.28
CA PRO A 67 4.90 -2.46 11.53
C PRO A 67 5.68 -3.75 11.24
N GLU A 68 5.05 -4.91 11.38
CA GLU A 68 5.63 -6.22 11.05
C GLU A 68 6.01 -6.33 9.56
N GLU A 69 5.34 -5.59 8.69
CA GLU A 69 5.63 -5.57 7.25
C GLU A 69 6.95 -4.86 6.96
N GLY A 70 7.32 -3.89 7.80
CA GLY A 70 8.61 -3.21 7.72
C GLY A 70 9.77 -4.18 7.87
N GLU A 71 9.65 -5.16 8.78
CA GLU A 71 10.66 -6.22 8.96
C GLU A 71 10.51 -7.34 7.92
N ARG A 72 9.28 -7.68 7.54
CA ARG A 72 9.00 -8.81 6.64
C ARG A 72 9.42 -8.54 5.19
N VAL A 73 9.11 -7.36 4.66
CA VAL A 73 9.29 -7.04 3.23
C VAL A 73 10.14 -5.78 3.00
N GLY A 74 10.23 -4.90 4.00
CA GLY A 74 10.97 -3.65 3.87
C GLY A 74 10.19 -2.55 3.14
N ARG A 75 10.54 -1.30 3.45
CA ARG A 75 9.90 -0.11 2.90
C ARG A 75 9.97 -0.03 1.38
N GLU A 76 11.10 -0.42 0.79
CA GLU A 76 11.34 -0.32 -0.64
C GLU A 76 10.37 -1.20 -1.43
N VAL A 77 10.06 -2.40 -0.92
CA VAL A 77 9.08 -3.32 -1.55
C VAL A 77 7.67 -2.74 -1.48
N VAL A 78 7.25 -2.21 -0.33
CA VAL A 78 5.96 -1.53 -0.20
C VAL A 78 5.87 -0.35 -1.17
N THR A 79 6.95 0.43 -1.27
CA THR A 79 7.04 1.56 -2.20
C THR A 79 6.91 1.10 -3.65
N ALA A 80 7.58 0.02 -4.04
CA ALA A 80 7.50 -0.56 -5.37
C ALA A 80 6.07 -1.03 -5.70
N CYS A 81 5.37 -1.64 -4.73
CA CYS A 81 3.97 -2.05 -4.91
C CYS A 81 3.05 -0.84 -5.15
N VAL A 82 3.24 0.28 -4.44
CA VAL A 82 2.47 1.51 -4.66
C VAL A 82 2.77 2.12 -6.04
N HIS A 83 4.03 2.12 -6.49
CA HIS A 83 4.38 2.56 -7.85
C HIS A 83 3.69 1.72 -8.92
N GLN A 84 3.70 0.39 -8.76
CA GLN A 84 3.01 -0.53 -9.66
C GLN A 84 1.50 -0.31 -9.67
N ALA A 85 0.88 -0.08 -8.51
CA ALA A 85 -0.55 0.23 -8.39
C ALA A 85 -0.96 1.49 -9.16
N LEU A 86 -0.02 2.43 -9.34
CA LEU A 86 -0.20 3.69 -10.06
C LEU A 86 0.22 3.62 -11.53
N GLY A 87 0.75 2.48 -12.00
CA GLY A 87 1.30 2.34 -13.34
C GLY A 87 2.58 3.15 -13.57
N LEU A 88 3.33 3.43 -12.50
CA LEU A 88 4.60 4.16 -12.57
C LEU A 88 5.78 3.21 -12.75
N PRO A 89 6.85 3.63 -13.47
CA PRO A 89 8.10 2.87 -13.51
C PRO A 89 8.75 2.84 -12.11
N LEU A 90 9.48 1.75 -11.84
CA LEU A 90 10.31 1.56 -10.64
C LEU A 90 11.65 2.29 -10.75
#